data_AF-A0A936V8W5-F1
#
_entry.id   AF-A0A936V8W5-F1
#
_cell.length_a   1.000
_cell.length_b   1.000
_cell.length_c   1.000
_cell.angle_alpha   90.00
_cell.angle_beta   90.00
_cell.angle_gamma   90.00
#
_symmetry.space_group_name_H-M   'P 1'
#
loop_
_entity.id
_entity.type
_entity.pdbx_description
1 polymer ?
#
loop_
_entity_poly.entity_id
_entity_poly.type
_entity_poly.pdbx_seq_one_letter_code
_entity_poly.pdbx_strand_id
1 'polypeptide(L)'
;MSHAEEWARQIVVRHREPGHLRLQLPVALCTGPRADAIESGLRGVAGIYRARLYRDVRKLSLRYDPHQANERDVVLALRAQLDRLPGPLVQALQPAGEQIGRTLHETREKIEHGARRKLAQLRQVVMKLRQAPPQAGSLQARLQPLVANALTEKAVTNFLNDLIAFYLIKVHWELITKRWMRNPVAHADAWLAIFYLIYLLVRYRKTNK
;
A
#
# COMPACT_ATOMS: atom_id res chain seq x y z
N MET A 1 1.83 5.39 -28.30
CA MET A 1 0.80 4.40 -27.90
C MET A 1 0.55 4.58 -26.42
N SER A 2 -0.70 4.68 -25.98
CA SER A 2 -0.97 4.85 -24.55
C SER A 2 -0.86 3.50 -23.83
N HIS A 3 -0.43 3.51 -22.57
CA HIS A 3 -0.34 2.30 -21.75
C HIS A 3 -1.70 1.59 -21.60
N ALA A 4 -2.79 2.35 -21.64
CA ALA A 4 -4.15 1.82 -21.60
C ALA A 4 -4.52 1.05 -22.87
N GLU A 5 -4.03 1.46 -24.05
CA GLU A 5 -4.21 0.71 -25.30
C GLU A 5 -3.47 -0.64 -25.26
N GLU A 6 -2.25 -0.63 -24.74
CA GLU A 6 -1.44 -1.85 -24.60
C GLU A 6 -2.11 -2.86 -23.67
N TRP A 7 -2.68 -2.40 -22.56
CA TRP A 7 -3.45 -3.26 -21.66
C TRP A 7 -4.78 -3.69 -22.25
N ALA A 8 -5.52 -2.80 -22.93
CA ALA A 8 -6.79 -3.14 -23.56
C ALA A 8 -6.62 -4.26 -24.60
N ARG A 9 -5.53 -4.25 -25.37
CA ARG A 9 -5.21 -5.33 -26.33
C ARG A 9 -4.93 -6.68 -25.68
N GLN A 10 -4.50 -6.69 -24.42
CA GLN A 10 -4.19 -7.91 -23.67
C GLN A 10 -5.40 -8.45 -22.90
N ILE A 11 -6.50 -7.70 -22.82
CA ILE A 11 -7.73 -8.15 -22.16
C ILE A 11 -8.49 -9.07 -23.12
N VAL A 12 -8.78 -10.28 -22.65
CA VAL A 12 -9.50 -11.29 -23.44
C VAL A 12 -10.89 -11.48 -22.86
N VAL A 13 -11.91 -11.37 -23.70
CA VAL A 13 -13.29 -11.70 -23.32
C VAL A 13 -13.41 -13.23 -23.22
N ARG A 14 -13.78 -13.73 -22.04
CA ARG A 14 -13.92 -15.17 -21.77
C ARG A 14 -15.37 -15.63 -21.80
N HIS A 15 -16.29 -14.75 -21.44
CA HIS A 15 -17.72 -15.05 -21.45
C HIS A 15 -18.51 -13.76 -21.62
N ARG A 16 -19.55 -13.83 -22.45
CA ARG A 16 -20.42 -12.71 -22.78
C ARG A 16 -21.86 -13.21 -22.70
N GLU A 17 -22.62 -12.60 -21.81
CA GLU A 17 -24.05 -12.87 -21.61
C GLU A 17 -24.73 -11.56 -21.22
N PRO A 18 -26.01 -11.34 -21.58
CA PRO A 18 -26.76 -10.18 -21.11
C PRO A 18 -26.69 -10.06 -19.58
N GLY A 19 -26.15 -8.94 -19.10
CA GLY A 19 -25.98 -8.67 -17.67
C GLY A 19 -24.80 -9.38 -17.00
N HIS A 20 -24.00 -10.18 -17.72
CA HIS A 20 -22.76 -10.79 -17.21
C HIS A 20 -21.62 -10.78 -18.23
N LEU A 21 -20.56 -10.04 -17.90
CA LEU A 21 -19.30 -10.06 -18.66
C LEU A 21 -18.17 -10.68 -17.83
N ARG A 22 -17.45 -11.65 -18.41
CA ARG A 22 -16.22 -12.21 -17.81
C ARG A 22 -15.04 -11.92 -18.71
N LEU A 23 -14.04 -11.29 -18.13
CA LEU A 23 -12.82 -10.87 -18.80
C LEU A 23 -11.62 -11.50 -18.12
N GLN A 24 -10.59 -11.79 -18.90
CA GLN A 24 -9.28 -12.13 -18.39
C GLN A 24 -8.38 -10.91 -18.50
N LEU A 25 -7.75 -10.53 -17.39
CA LEU A 25 -6.84 -9.39 -17.32
C LEU A 25 -5.37 -9.83 -17.40
N PRO A 26 -4.48 -8.97 -17.90
CA PRO A 26 -3.04 -9.17 -17.77
C PRO A 26 -2.60 -9.08 -16.30
N VAL A 27 -1.52 -9.79 -15.97
CA VAL A 27 -1.00 -9.88 -14.58
C VAL A 27 -0.66 -8.50 -13.99
N ALA A 28 -0.20 -7.56 -14.82
CA ALA A 28 0.15 -6.20 -14.41
C ALA A 28 -1.03 -5.37 -13.86
N LEU A 29 -2.27 -5.77 -14.17
CA LEU A 29 -3.50 -5.15 -13.65
C LEU A 29 -4.06 -5.88 -12.42
N CYS A 30 -3.62 -7.11 -12.18
CA CYS A 30 -4.08 -7.93 -11.05
C CYS A 30 -3.26 -7.68 -9.77
N THR A 31 -2.15 -6.96 -9.86
CA THR A 31 -1.23 -6.71 -8.75
C THR A 31 -1.47 -5.36 -8.06
N GLY A 32 -1.48 -5.39 -6.73
CA GLY A 32 -1.41 -4.19 -5.88
C GLY A 32 -2.60 -3.22 -6.04
N PRO A 33 -2.38 -1.90 -5.93
CA PRO A 33 -3.44 -0.89 -5.86
C PRO A 33 -4.23 -0.73 -7.17
N ARG A 34 -3.70 -1.22 -8.30
CA ARG A 34 -4.39 -1.19 -9.59
C ARG A 34 -5.62 -2.09 -9.60
N ALA A 35 -5.50 -3.27 -9.00
CA ALA A 35 -6.61 -4.22 -8.90
C ALA A 35 -7.77 -3.64 -8.10
N ASP A 36 -7.45 -2.98 -6.98
CA ASP A 36 -8.44 -2.31 -6.14
C ASP A 36 -9.10 -1.12 -6.84
N ALA A 37 -8.31 -0.29 -7.55
CA ALA A 37 -8.82 0.84 -8.33
C ALA A 37 -9.76 0.40 -9.47
N ILE A 38 -9.46 -0.71 -10.16
CA ILE A 38 -10.35 -1.28 -11.18
C ILE A 38 -11.66 -1.75 -10.55
N GLU A 39 -11.59 -2.49 -9.43
CA GLU A 39 -12.79 -3.03 -8.80
C GLU A 39 -13.70 -1.93 -8.21
N SER A 40 -13.12 -0.96 -7.50
CA SER A 40 -13.87 0.17 -6.93
C SER A 40 -14.39 1.09 -8.02
N GLY A 41 -13.57 1.39 -9.02
CA GLY A 41 -13.90 2.26 -10.13
C GLY A 41 -15.02 1.73 -11.02
N LEU A 42 -15.11 0.40 -11.19
CA LEU A 42 -16.21 -0.24 -11.93
C LEU A 42 -17.49 -0.39 -11.11
N ARG A 43 -17.38 -0.54 -9.78
CA ARG A 43 -18.55 -0.58 -8.89
C ARG A 43 -19.27 0.77 -8.78
N GLY A 44 -18.56 1.87 -9.02
CA GLY A 44 -19.14 3.23 -9.03
C GLY A 44 -19.87 3.62 -10.32
N VAL A 45 -19.92 2.74 -11.32
CA VAL A 45 -20.55 3.01 -12.62
C VAL A 45 -22.04 2.69 -12.54
N ALA A 46 -22.88 3.63 -12.97
CA ALA A 46 -24.33 3.42 -13.05
C ALA A 46 -24.65 2.17 -13.90
N GLY A 47 -25.54 1.31 -13.39
CA GLY A 47 -25.90 0.04 -14.02
C GLY A 47 -24.97 -1.14 -13.70
N ILE A 48 -23.79 -0.95 -13.11
CA ILE A 48 -22.93 -2.06 -12.64
C ILE A 48 -23.16 -2.29 -11.14
N TYR A 49 -23.89 -3.34 -10.79
CA TYR A 49 -24.14 -3.66 -9.38
C TYR A 49 -23.08 -4.57 -8.76
N ARG A 50 -22.27 -5.29 -9.56
CA ARG A 50 -21.21 -6.15 -9.03
C ARG A 50 -20.00 -6.23 -9.94
N ALA A 51 -18.89 -5.65 -9.50
CA ALA A 51 -17.56 -5.87 -10.05
C ALA A 51 -16.70 -6.64 -9.04
N ARG A 52 -16.06 -7.72 -9.48
CA ARG A 52 -15.12 -8.50 -8.66
C ARG A 52 -13.93 -8.97 -9.47
N LEU A 53 -12.73 -8.69 -8.97
CA LEU A 53 -11.48 -9.13 -9.55
C LEU A 53 -10.85 -10.27 -8.74
N TYR A 54 -10.76 -11.45 -9.35
CA TYR A 54 -10.04 -12.59 -8.80
C TYR A 54 -8.58 -12.52 -9.23
N ARG A 55 -7.72 -12.06 -8.33
CA ARG A 55 -6.31 -11.75 -8.59
C ARG A 55 -5.51 -13.00 -8.98
N ASP A 56 -5.72 -14.11 -8.27
CA ASP A 56 -4.97 -15.36 -8.46
C ASP A 56 -5.22 -15.99 -9.83
N VAL A 57 -6.47 -15.91 -10.31
CA VAL A 57 -6.90 -16.49 -11.59
C VAL A 57 -7.02 -15.46 -12.71
N ARG A 58 -6.62 -14.20 -12.45
CA ARG A 58 -6.68 -13.06 -13.40
C ARG A 58 -8.06 -12.86 -14.05
N LYS A 59 -9.13 -13.11 -13.29
CA LYS A 59 -10.51 -13.12 -13.78
C LYS A 59 -11.26 -11.92 -13.24
N LEU A 60 -11.80 -11.10 -14.14
CA LEU A 60 -12.74 -10.03 -13.81
C LEU A 60 -14.16 -10.49 -14.15
N SER A 61 -15.04 -10.41 -13.16
CA SER A 61 -16.46 -10.70 -13.34
C SER A 61 -17.26 -9.42 -13.10
N LEU A 62 -18.00 -9.00 -14.11
CA LEU A 62 -18.84 -7.81 -14.09
C LEU A 62 -20.29 -8.23 -14.28
N ARG A 63 -21.15 -7.93 -13.30
CA ARG A 63 -22.59 -8.03 -13.45
C ARG A 63 -23.21 -6.65 -13.49
N TYR A 64 -24.05 -6.46 -14.48
CA TYR A 64 -24.71 -5.20 -14.77
C TYR A 64 -26.19 -5.44 -15.07
N ASP A 65 -27.00 -4.41 -14.89
CA ASP A 65 -28.41 -4.41 -15.24
C ASP A 65 -28.55 -4.04 -16.73
N PRO A 66 -29.06 -4.95 -17.59
CA PRO A 66 -29.24 -4.70 -19.03
C PRO A 66 -30.17 -3.52 -19.33
N HIS A 67 -31.03 -3.13 -18.39
CA HIS A 67 -31.95 -2.00 -18.57
C HIS A 67 -31.29 -0.64 -18.31
N GLN A 68 -30.18 -0.60 -17.56
CA GLN A 68 -29.50 0.62 -17.16
C GLN A 68 -28.14 0.83 -17.84
N ALA A 69 -27.45 -0.25 -18.18
CA ALA A 69 -26.17 -0.19 -18.89
C ALA A 69 -26.10 -1.29 -19.94
N ASN A 70 -25.68 -0.94 -21.15
CA ASN A 70 -25.39 -1.93 -22.16
C ASN A 70 -23.92 -2.36 -22.05
N GLU A 71 -23.57 -3.47 -22.70
CA GLU A 71 -22.20 -3.98 -22.71
C GLU A 71 -21.20 -2.94 -23.21
N ARG A 72 -21.58 -2.14 -24.22
CA ARG A 72 -20.73 -1.06 -24.72
C ARG A 72 -20.38 -0.07 -23.63
N ASP A 73 -21.32 0.28 -22.77
CA ASP A 73 -21.12 1.23 -21.67
C ASP A 73 -20.20 0.63 -20.60
N VAL A 74 -20.36 -0.67 -20.32
CA VAL A 74 -19.48 -1.41 -19.40
C VAL A 74 -18.04 -1.48 -19.94
N VAL A 75 -17.86 -1.71 -21.24
CA VAL A 75 -16.55 -1.74 -21.88
C VAL A 75 -15.92 -0.34 -21.92
N LEU A 76 -16.70 0.69 -22.21
CA LEU A 76 -16.23 2.09 -22.16
C LEU A 76 -15.82 2.50 -20.75
N ALA A 77 -16.60 2.09 -19.73
CA ALA A 77 -16.26 2.33 -18.34
C ALA A 77 -14.97 1.61 -17.93
N LEU A 78 -14.77 0.37 -18.38
CA LEU A 78 -13.51 -0.35 -18.18
C LEU A 78 -12.34 0.37 -18.86
N ARG A 79 -12.52 0.82 -20.10
CA ARG A 79 -11.49 1.57 -20.83
C ARG A 79 -11.12 2.86 -20.10
N ALA A 80 -12.11 3.64 -19.67
CA ALA A 80 -11.90 4.85 -18.90
C ALA A 80 -11.17 4.58 -17.57
N GLN A 81 -11.40 3.43 -16.92
CA GLN A 81 -10.64 3.03 -15.74
C GLN A 81 -9.18 2.70 -16.09
N LEU A 82 -8.91 2.03 -17.21
CA LEU A 82 -7.54 1.76 -17.65
C LEU A 82 -6.76 3.05 -17.97
N ASP A 83 -7.43 4.05 -18.57
CA ASP A 83 -6.82 5.34 -18.88
C ASP A 83 -6.45 6.14 -17.60
N ARG A 84 -7.22 5.99 -16.52
CA ARG A 84 -6.93 6.63 -15.22
C ARG A 84 -5.81 5.96 -14.43
N LEU A 85 -5.47 4.70 -14.74
CA LEU A 85 -4.41 4.01 -14.02
C LEU A 85 -3.05 4.59 -14.44
N PRO A 86 -2.15 4.85 -13.46
CA PRO A 86 -0.80 5.28 -13.77
C PRO A 86 -0.08 4.18 -14.55
N GLY A 87 0.50 4.58 -15.70
CA GLY A 87 1.27 3.67 -16.53
C GLY A 87 2.45 3.02 -15.78
N PRO A 88 3.05 1.95 -16.32
CA PRO A 88 4.16 1.23 -15.69
C PRO A 88 5.33 2.14 -15.29
N LEU A 89 5.66 3.11 -16.15
CA LEU A 89 6.75 4.07 -15.95
C LEU A 89 6.43 5.08 -14.83
N VAL A 90 5.19 5.59 -14.78
CA VAL A 90 4.74 6.55 -13.75
C VAL A 90 4.68 5.88 -12.38
N GLN A 91 4.29 4.60 -12.31
CA GLN A 91 4.32 3.83 -11.05
C GLN A 91 5.75 3.58 -10.55
N ALA A 92 6.70 3.34 -11.47
CA ALA A 92 8.11 3.17 -11.12
C ALA A 92 8.78 4.48 -10.68
N LEU A 93 8.24 5.62 -11.09
CA LEU A 93 8.74 6.97 -10.77
C LEU A 93 8.03 7.62 -9.58
N GLN A 94 6.96 7.03 -9.04
CA GLN A 94 6.28 7.57 -7.86
C GLN A 94 7.14 7.39 -6.61
N PRO A 95 7.49 8.48 -5.89
CA PRO A 95 8.21 8.36 -4.64
C PRO A 95 7.30 7.66 -3.63
N ALA A 96 7.83 6.63 -2.97
CA ALA A 96 7.10 5.79 -2.01
C ALA A 96 6.39 6.59 -0.89
N GLY A 97 6.77 7.85 -0.65
CA GLY A 97 6.17 8.73 0.35
C GLY A 97 4.71 9.14 0.09
N GLU A 98 4.29 9.27 -1.17
CA GLU A 98 2.94 9.77 -1.50
C GLU A 98 1.89 8.64 -1.56
N GLN A 99 2.36 7.42 -1.85
CA GLN A 99 1.58 6.19 -1.73
C GLN A 99 1.29 5.84 -0.26
N ILE A 100 2.21 6.13 0.66
CA ILE A 100 2.02 5.90 2.10
C ILE A 100 0.95 6.84 2.66
N GLY A 101 0.93 8.13 2.29
CA GLY A 101 -0.02 9.11 2.84
C GLY A 101 -1.50 8.82 2.54
N ARG A 102 -1.82 8.36 1.31
CA ARG A 102 -3.20 8.02 0.92
C ARG A 102 -3.62 6.61 1.36
N THR A 103 -2.70 5.65 1.35
CA THR A 103 -2.97 4.32 1.89
C THR A 103 -3.13 4.36 3.41
N LEU A 104 -2.39 5.20 4.14
CA LEU A 104 -2.57 5.32 5.60
C LEU A 104 -3.99 5.80 5.96
N HIS A 105 -4.56 6.76 5.23
CA HIS A 105 -5.86 7.34 5.56
C HIS A 105 -7.02 6.36 5.31
N GLU A 106 -7.04 5.66 4.17
CA GLU A 106 -8.09 4.67 3.85
C GLU A 106 -7.92 3.34 4.60
N THR A 107 -6.67 2.98 4.91
CA THR A 107 -6.39 1.78 5.73
C THR A 107 -6.70 2.06 7.21
N ARG A 108 -6.55 3.30 7.70
CA ARG A 108 -6.89 3.68 9.08
C ARG A 108 -8.39 3.55 9.37
N GLU A 109 -9.28 3.95 8.45
CA GLU A 109 -10.73 3.77 8.62
C GLU A 109 -11.16 2.29 8.62
N LYS A 110 -10.57 1.45 7.75
CA LYS A 110 -10.87 0.00 7.71
C LYS A 110 -10.21 -0.77 8.87
N ILE A 111 -9.03 -0.34 9.32
CA ILE A 111 -8.33 -0.93 10.47
C ILE A 111 -9.03 -0.55 11.76
N GLU A 112 -9.57 0.66 11.95
CA GLU A 112 -10.26 1.00 13.21
C GLU A 112 -11.44 0.07 13.52
N HIS A 113 -12.23 -0.32 12.51
CA HIS A 113 -13.36 -1.25 12.70
C HIS A 113 -12.95 -2.72 12.86
N GLY A 114 -11.81 -3.14 12.30
CA GLY A 114 -11.27 -4.50 12.45
C GLY A 114 -10.40 -4.68 13.70
N ALA A 115 -9.61 -3.67 14.04
CA ALA A 115 -8.74 -3.61 15.20
C ALA A 115 -9.54 -3.49 16.49
N ARG A 116 -10.67 -2.74 16.54
CA ARG A 116 -11.54 -2.76 17.73
C ARG A 116 -12.09 -4.15 18.05
N ARG A 117 -12.44 -4.94 17.01
CA ARG A 117 -12.93 -6.33 17.19
C ARG A 117 -11.82 -7.28 17.61
N LYS A 118 -10.64 -7.22 16.98
CA LYS A 118 -9.49 -8.04 17.37
C LYS A 118 -8.85 -7.62 18.70
N LEU A 119 -8.88 -6.34 19.05
CA LEU A 119 -8.42 -5.82 20.34
C LEU A 119 -9.40 -6.16 21.47
N ALA A 120 -10.71 -6.20 21.20
CA ALA A 120 -11.69 -6.74 22.16
C ALA A 120 -11.46 -8.23 22.40
N GLN A 121 -11.22 -9.02 21.35
CA GLN A 121 -10.87 -10.44 21.47
C GLN A 121 -9.53 -10.65 22.19
N LEU A 122 -8.51 -9.86 21.86
CA LEU A 122 -7.21 -9.90 22.55
C LEU A 122 -7.32 -9.45 24.01
N ARG A 123 -8.11 -8.40 24.33
CA ARG A 123 -8.39 -8.02 25.72
C ARG A 123 -9.10 -9.13 26.49
N GLN A 124 -10.03 -9.84 25.86
CA GLN A 124 -10.69 -11.00 26.48
C GLN A 124 -9.72 -12.16 26.71
N VAL A 125 -8.81 -12.45 25.77
CA VAL A 125 -7.77 -13.48 25.93
C VAL A 125 -6.74 -13.08 26.98
N VAL A 126 -6.31 -11.82 27.00
CA VAL A 126 -5.37 -11.27 28.00
C VAL A 126 -6.00 -11.24 29.38
N MET A 127 -7.28 -10.88 29.53
CA MET A 127 -7.98 -10.97 30.81
C MET A 127 -8.09 -12.42 31.31
N LYS A 128 -8.35 -13.38 30.41
CA LYS A 128 -8.34 -14.81 30.76
C LYS A 128 -6.96 -15.31 31.19
N LEU A 129 -5.88 -14.82 30.56
CA LEU A 129 -4.50 -15.15 30.95
C LEU A 129 -4.07 -14.46 32.25
N ARG A 130 -4.59 -13.25 32.53
CA ARG A 130 -4.30 -12.50 33.76
C ARG A 130 -5.00 -13.07 35.00
N GLN A 131 -6.05 -13.88 34.80
CA GLN A 131 -6.75 -14.62 35.85
C GLN A 131 -6.13 -16.00 36.14
N ALA A 132 -5.16 -16.45 35.34
CA ALA A 132 -4.36 -17.63 35.67
C ALA A 132 -3.19 -17.20 36.57
N PRO A 133 -3.06 -17.72 37.80
CA PRO A 133 -1.97 -17.34 38.69
C PRO A 133 -0.61 -17.73 38.07
N PRO A 134 0.42 -16.87 38.18
CA PRO A 134 1.69 -17.09 37.51
C PRO A 134 2.43 -18.24 38.17
N GLN A 135 2.64 -19.33 37.43
CA GLN A 135 3.57 -20.37 37.86
C GLN A 135 5.01 -19.85 37.65
N ALA A 136 5.75 -19.78 38.74
CA ALA A 136 7.15 -19.40 38.79
C ALA A 136 7.98 -20.31 37.86
N GLY A 137 8.58 -19.74 36.81
CA GLY A 137 9.52 -20.45 35.93
C GLY A 137 9.44 -20.15 34.43
N SER A 138 8.54 -19.28 33.96
CA SER A 138 8.38 -19.05 32.52
C SER A 138 9.37 -18.03 31.93
N LEU A 139 9.77 -18.29 30.67
CA LEU A 139 10.67 -17.47 29.83
C LEU A 139 10.27 -16.00 29.70
N GLN A 140 9.03 -15.65 30.05
CA GLN A 140 8.55 -14.26 30.09
C GLN A 140 9.25 -13.44 31.17
N ALA A 141 9.63 -14.03 32.31
CA ALA A 141 10.36 -13.32 33.36
C ALA A 141 11.80 -12.95 32.95
N ARG A 142 12.42 -13.75 32.05
CA ARG A 142 13.76 -13.46 31.51
C ARG A 142 13.75 -12.46 30.36
N LEU A 143 12.62 -12.31 29.65
CA LEU A 143 12.48 -11.35 28.56
C LEU A 143 12.02 -9.97 29.05
N GLN A 144 11.37 -9.87 30.21
CA GLN A 144 10.98 -8.59 30.82
C GLN A 144 12.12 -7.57 30.94
N PRO A 145 13.32 -7.89 31.47
CA PRO A 145 14.38 -6.88 31.63
C PRO A 145 15.00 -6.44 30.29
N LEU A 146 14.99 -7.30 29.27
CA LEU A 146 15.49 -6.97 27.93
C LEU A 146 14.50 -6.09 27.15
N VAL A 147 13.21 -6.38 27.28
CA VAL A 147 12.13 -5.59 26.67
C VAL A 147 11.98 -4.23 27.37
N ALA A 148 12.16 -4.17 28.68
CA ALA A 148 12.12 -2.91 29.43
C ALA A 148 13.26 -1.95 29.05
N ASN A 149 14.48 -2.46 28.82
CA ASN A 149 15.62 -1.63 28.39
C ASN A 149 15.58 -1.30 26.88
N ALA A 150 15.08 -2.20 26.02
CA ALA A 150 14.94 -1.95 24.58
C ALA A 150 13.75 -1.04 24.23
N LEU A 151 12.73 -0.96 25.09
CA LEU A 151 11.59 -0.04 24.98
C LEU A 151 11.82 1.33 25.65
N THR A 152 13.07 1.66 26.00
CA THR A 152 13.38 3.02 26.42
C THR A 152 13.14 3.94 25.22
N GLU A 153 12.35 5.00 25.39
CA GLU A 153 11.94 5.94 24.32
C GLU A 153 13.12 6.43 23.47
N LYS A 154 14.28 6.64 24.09
CA LYS A 154 15.54 7.01 23.40
C LYS A 154 16.11 5.89 22.52
N ALA A 155 16.05 4.64 22.96
CA ALA A 155 16.54 3.49 22.19
C ALA A 155 15.65 3.20 20.98
N VAL A 156 14.33 3.28 21.16
CA VAL A 156 13.35 3.13 20.09
C VAL A 156 13.49 4.24 19.06
N THR A 157 13.67 5.49 19.49
CA THR A 157 13.85 6.63 18.58
C THR A 157 15.18 6.53 17.80
N ASN A 158 16.28 6.15 18.45
CA ASN A 158 17.55 5.94 17.76
C ASN A 158 17.46 4.78 16.75
N PHE A 159 16.81 3.67 17.12
CA PHE A 159 16.60 2.54 16.23
C PHE A 159 15.74 2.90 15.01
N LEU A 160 14.63 3.63 15.21
CA LEU A 160 13.78 4.12 14.13
C LEU A 160 14.54 5.08 13.21
N ASN A 161 15.35 5.96 13.78
CA ASN A 161 16.20 6.84 12.99
C ASN A 161 17.18 6.05 12.11
N ASP A 162 17.93 5.12 12.71
CA ASP A 162 18.93 4.35 11.98
C ASP A 162 18.28 3.48 10.90
N LEU A 163 17.08 2.96 11.17
CA LEU A 163 16.27 2.24 10.20
C LEU A 163 15.81 3.15 9.04
N ILE A 164 15.35 4.37 9.33
CA ILE A 164 14.94 5.35 8.30
C ILE A 164 16.16 5.76 7.47
N ALA A 165 17.30 6.04 8.09
CA ALA A 165 18.54 6.40 7.40
C ALA A 165 19.01 5.27 6.49
N PHE A 166 19.06 4.04 7.00
CA PHE A 166 19.43 2.87 6.22
C PHE A 166 18.46 2.62 5.06
N TYR A 167 17.15 2.81 5.30
CA TYR A 167 16.13 2.68 4.28
C TYR A 167 16.26 3.74 3.18
N LEU A 168 16.47 5.01 3.54
CA LEU A 168 16.65 6.10 2.59
C LEU A 168 17.87 5.87 1.70
N ILE A 169 18.99 5.43 2.30
CA ILE A 169 20.21 5.05 1.56
C ILE A 169 19.90 3.89 0.62
N LYS A 170 19.28 2.81 1.10
CA LYS A 170 18.97 1.64 0.28
C LYS A 170 18.06 1.98 -0.90
N VAL A 171 17.00 2.76 -0.67
CA VAL A 171 16.01 3.11 -1.70
C VAL A 171 16.62 4.02 -2.77
N HIS A 172 17.43 5.00 -2.36
CA HIS A 172 18.01 5.97 -3.28
C HIS A 172 19.42 5.58 -3.76
N TRP A 173 19.93 4.40 -3.37
CA TRP A 173 21.29 3.95 -3.66
C TRP A 173 21.65 4.04 -5.14
N GLU A 174 20.74 3.61 -6.01
CA GLU A 174 20.93 3.64 -7.47
C GLU A 174 20.96 5.08 -8.02
N LEU A 175 20.15 5.99 -7.47
CA LEU A 175 20.16 7.41 -7.88
C LEU A 175 21.40 8.14 -7.34
N ILE A 176 21.78 7.87 -6.09
CA ILE A 176 22.96 8.45 -5.45
C ILE A 176 24.20 8.06 -6.23
N THR A 177 24.38 6.76 -6.52
CA THR A 177 25.59 6.25 -7.16
C THR A 177 25.67 6.58 -8.64
N LYS A 178 24.57 6.46 -9.40
CA LYS A 178 24.60 6.66 -10.87
C LYS A 178 24.44 8.11 -11.31
N ARG A 179 23.71 8.93 -10.55
CA ARG A 179 23.30 10.27 -10.99
C ARG A 179 23.90 11.37 -10.12
N TRP A 180 23.81 11.26 -8.80
CA TRP A 180 24.23 12.34 -7.91
C TRP A 180 25.74 12.38 -7.70
N MET A 181 26.42 11.23 -7.60
CA MET A 181 27.88 11.21 -7.53
C MET A 181 28.55 11.67 -8.83
N ARG A 182 27.88 11.43 -9.98
CA ARG A 182 28.40 11.83 -11.28
C ARG A 182 28.32 13.35 -11.52
N ASN A 183 27.26 14.00 -11.02
CA ASN A 183 27.08 15.45 -11.10
C ASN A 183 26.50 15.99 -9.77
N PRO A 184 27.35 16.22 -8.75
CA PRO A 184 26.88 16.57 -7.41
C PRO A 184 26.25 17.97 -7.35
N VAL A 185 26.81 18.93 -8.10
CA VAL A 185 26.36 20.33 -8.08
C VAL A 185 24.99 20.50 -8.75
N ALA A 186 24.71 19.73 -9.81
CA ALA A 186 23.41 19.75 -10.49
C ALA A 186 22.26 19.18 -9.63
N HIS A 187 22.59 18.45 -8.56
CA HIS A 187 21.64 17.87 -7.62
C HIS A 187 21.83 18.42 -6.20
N ALA A 188 22.33 19.66 -6.09
CA ALA A 188 22.54 20.35 -4.80
C ALA A 188 21.28 20.38 -3.93
N ASP A 189 20.10 20.58 -4.52
CA ASP A 189 18.82 20.60 -3.78
C ASP A 189 18.52 19.25 -3.09
N ALA A 190 18.82 18.14 -3.76
CA ALA A 190 18.62 16.80 -3.21
C ALA A 190 19.62 16.50 -2.09
N TRP A 191 20.87 16.95 -2.24
CA TRP A 191 21.87 16.89 -1.18
C TRP A 191 21.48 17.74 0.03
N LEU A 192 20.98 18.95 -0.20
CA LEU A 192 20.54 19.86 0.85
C LEU A 192 19.36 19.27 1.62
N ALA A 193 18.39 18.65 0.93
CA ALA A 193 17.28 17.94 1.58
C ALA A 193 17.77 16.80 2.50
N ILE A 194 18.78 16.04 2.08
CA ILE A 194 19.36 14.97 2.90
C ILE A 194 20.06 15.55 4.13
N PHE A 195 20.92 16.56 3.95
CA PHE A 195 21.59 17.22 5.08
C PHE A 195 20.58 17.88 6.03
N TYR A 196 19.51 18.45 5.49
CA TYR A 196 18.45 19.08 6.28
C TYR A 196 17.64 18.07 7.08
N LEU A 197 17.30 16.90 6.51
CA LEU A 197 16.64 15.82 7.23
C LEU A 197 17.52 15.26 8.35
N ILE A 198 18.82 15.04 8.08
CA ILE A 198 19.80 14.62 9.10
C ILE A 198 19.92 15.69 10.19
N TYR A 199 20.00 16.97 9.81
CA TYR A 199 20.09 18.09 10.75
C TYR A 199 18.83 18.20 11.62
N LEU A 200 17.63 18.14 11.03
CA LEU A 200 16.37 18.16 11.78
C LEU A 200 16.32 17.02 12.80
N LEU A 201 16.80 15.86 12.42
CA LEU A 201 16.81 14.70 13.28
C LEU A 201 17.81 14.84 14.44
N VAL A 202 19.02 15.32 14.16
CA VAL A 202 20.02 15.62 15.19
C VAL A 202 19.54 16.74 16.12
N ARG A 203 18.88 17.76 15.57
CA ARG A 203 18.32 18.88 16.33
C ARG A 203 17.18 18.42 17.23
N TYR A 204 16.26 17.62 16.72
CA TYR A 204 15.19 17.01 17.50
C TYR A 204 15.74 16.22 18.70
N ARG A 205 16.84 15.48 18.48
CA ARG A 205 17.57 14.77 19.55
C ARG A 205 18.17 15.70 20.60
N LYS A 206 18.62 16.91 20.23
CA LYS A 206 19.21 17.89 21.17
C LYS A 206 18.16 18.67 21.95
N THR A 207 16.96 18.89 21.40
CA THR A 207 15.88 19.63 22.08
C THR A 207 15.16 18.80 23.14
N ASN A 208 15.12 17.47 23.01
CA ASN A 208 14.53 16.54 24.00
C ASN A 208 15.55 16.00 25.03
N LYS A 209 16.67 16.69 25.23
CA LYS A 209 17.70 16.35 26.23
C LYS A 209 17.73 17.42 27.30
#